data_AF-A0A8C8BN40-F1
#
_entry.id   AF-A0A8C8BN40-F1
#
_cell.length_a   1.000
_cell.length_b   1.000
_cell.length_c   1.000
_cell.angle_alpha   90.00
_cell.angle_beta   90.00
_cell.angle_gamma   90.00
#
_symmetry.space_group_name_H-M   'P 1'
#
loop_
_entity.id
_entity.type
_entity.pdbx_description
1 polymer ?
#
loop_
_entity_poly.entity_id
_entity_poly.type
_entity_poly.pdbx_seq_one_letter_code
_entity_poly.pdbx_strand_id
1 'polypeptide(L)'
;VLGDQRPRQRQRQYVRSTWLTAPKNTWPRYSKTGIAMQLVDTRRGVQHFTFEHHREYQQVQFKFLDAVESMDPNNIVLLLQMNPYHVDSLLQLSDVCRMQEDQEMARDLIERALYSLECAFHPVFSLTSGTCRLDYRRPENRAFFLALFKHLMFLEKRGCPRTALEFCKLILSLDPENDPLCVLLLIDFLSLRAREYTFLTRIFQEWESHRNLSQLPNFAFSVPLAYFFLSQQEERSELEISQARERAARLIQLALIMFPSVLMPLLDRCSVQPDARVTSHPFFGLNAQISQPPALNQLTSLYVGRTHSLWKDPAVMAWLETHVHEVLRMVDARDPLRPPGHTASRHGTPRPKGPSGCSRHPPASVFTAAGDAAFTPSFFFLPLQEVTSQPVMGFDPLPPLDSIISYTRPERYFLHPWFPRCTLSLFFRSLLPNFNLQGDVRHDGEEEAGAGQDLNQGVNRLMAAMRDMLANIQFQEPPRDDNPEGDGDWD
;
A
#
# COMPACT_ATOMS: atom_id res chain seq x y z
N VAL A 1 15.79 -21.78 -62.60
CA VAL A 1 15.89 -20.55 -61.79
C VAL A 1 15.59 -20.93 -60.36
N LEU A 2 16.63 -20.99 -59.53
CA LEU A 2 16.53 -21.26 -58.09
C LEU A 2 15.79 -20.08 -57.43
N GLY A 3 14.72 -20.40 -56.71
CA GLY A 3 13.94 -19.44 -55.94
C GLY A 3 14.68 -19.04 -54.68
N ASP A 4 15.21 -17.82 -54.68
CA ASP A 4 15.99 -17.27 -53.57
C ASP A 4 15.06 -16.88 -52.43
N GLN A 5 15.18 -17.61 -51.32
CA GLN A 5 14.49 -17.34 -50.06
C GLN A 5 15.12 -16.10 -49.42
N ARG A 6 14.42 -14.96 -49.44
CA ARG A 6 14.78 -13.83 -48.56
C ARG A 6 14.21 -14.08 -47.16
N PRO A 7 15.05 -14.20 -46.11
CA PRO A 7 14.55 -14.39 -44.75
C PRO A 7 13.91 -13.08 -44.28
N ARG A 8 12.61 -13.11 -43.96
CA ARG A 8 11.96 -12.04 -43.20
C ARG A 8 12.70 -11.89 -41.86
N GLN A 9 13.53 -10.86 -41.71
CA GLN A 9 13.99 -10.40 -40.41
C GLN A 9 12.78 -9.91 -39.62
N ARG A 10 12.13 -10.82 -38.88
CA ARG A 10 11.38 -10.44 -37.68
C ARG A 10 12.44 -9.89 -36.72
N GLN A 11 12.55 -8.57 -36.60
CA GLN A 11 13.17 -7.96 -35.42
C GLN A 11 12.40 -8.50 -34.21
N ARG A 12 12.93 -9.54 -33.58
CA ARG A 12 12.41 -10.06 -32.32
C ARG A 12 12.51 -8.90 -31.32
N GLN A 13 11.36 -8.39 -30.88
CA GLN A 13 11.32 -7.63 -29.64
C GLN A 13 11.99 -8.51 -28.58
N TYR A 14 13.12 -8.05 -28.05
CA TYR A 14 13.70 -8.63 -26.84
C TYR A 14 12.78 -8.24 -25.68
N VAL A 15 11.65 -8.95 -25.56
CA VAL A 15 10.81 -8.88 -24.37
C VAL A 15 11.64 -9.54 -23.28
N ARG A 16 12.24 -8.73 -22.40
CA ARG A 16 12.80 -9.24 -21.15
C ARG A 16 11.70 -10.03 -20.46
N SER A 17 12.00 -11.24 -19.99
CA SER A 17 11.06 -12.00 -19.18
C SER A 17 10.73 -11.19 -17.93
N THR A 18 9.50 -10.70 -17.83
CA THR A 18 9.00 -9.97 -16.67
C THR A 18 8.25 -10.91 -15.74
N TRP A 19 8.41 -10.71 -14.44
CA TRP A 19 7.81 -11.44 -13.34
C TRP A 19 6.63 -10.69 -12.72
N LEU A 20 6.70 -9.36 -12.63
CA LEU A 20 5.68 -8.56 -11.92
C LEU A 20 4.47 -8.28 -12.80
N THR A 21 4.70 -7.93 -14.07
CA THR A 21 3.64 -7.55 -15.01
C THR A 21 3.96 -7.98 -16.43
N ALA A 22 2.94 -8.28 -17.22
CA ALA A 22 3.12 -8.55 -18.65
C ALA A 22 2.90 -7.25 -19.45
N PRO A 23 3.80 -6.88 -20.38
CA PRO A 23 3.59 -5.72 -21.23
C PRO A 23 2.33 -5.91 -22.08
N LYS A 24 1.49 -4.88 -22.14
CA LYS A 24 0.27 -4.88 -22.96
C LYS A 24 0.55 -4.25 -24.33
N ASN A 25 -0.13 -4.76 -25.35
CA ASN A 25 -0.02 -4.23 -26.72
C ASN A 25 -0.51 -2.78 -26.86
N THR A 26 -1.35 -2.32 -25.92
CA THR A 26 -1.88 -0.95 -25.87
C THR A 26 -0.88 0.06 -25.32
N TRP A 27 0.22 -0.40 -24.71
CA TRP A 27 1.20 0.51 -24.11
C TRP A 27 2.13 1.12 -25.16
N PRO A 28 2.56 2.38 -24.97
CA PRO A 28 3.58 3.00 -25.82
C PRO A 28 4.85 2.15 -25.88
N ARG A 29 5.62 2.23 -26.97
CA ARG A 29 6.86 1.47 -27.08
C ARG A 29 7.81 1.83 -25.93
N TYR A 30 8.34 0.83 -25.25
CA TYR A 30 9.29 1.04 -24.18
C TYR A 30 10.57 1.67 -24.74
N SER A 31 10.93 2.84 -24.23
CA SER A 31 12.18 3.54 -24.51
C SER A 31 13.04 3.57 -23.25
N LYS A 32 14.34 3.84 -23.39
CA LYS A 32 15.21 4.05 -22.23
C LYS A 32 14.69 5.27 -21.46
N THR A 33 14.14 5.01 -20.26
CA THR A 33 13.53 6.04 -19.41
C THR A 33 14.56 6.89 -18.68
N GLY A 34 15.80 6.41 -18.53
CA GLY A 34 16.81 7.04 -17.70
C GLY A 34 16.73 6.62 -16.22
N ILE A 35 15.98 5.57 -15.90
CA ILE A 35 16.03 4.90 -14.59
C ILE A 35 16.94 3.66 -14.72
N ALA A 36 17.82 3.48 -13.75
CA ALA A 36 18.63 2.27 -13.60
C ALA A 36 18.65 1.82 -12.14
N MET A 37 18.95 0.55 -11.90
CA MET A 37 19.20 0.03 -10.55
C MET A 37 20.69 -0.27 -10.39
N GLN A 38 21.25 0.17 -9.27
CA GLN A 38 22.64 -0.02 -8.89
C GLN A 38 22.75 -0.92 -7.66
N LEU A 39 23.72 -1.84 -7.66
CA LEU A 39 24.13 -2.58 -6.48
C LEU A 39 25.03 -1.67 -5.61
N VAL A 40 24.56 -1.33 -4.41
CA VAL A 40 25.26 -0.44 -3.47
C VAL A 40 26.26 -1.21 -2.64
N ASP A 41 25.83 -2.34 -2.06
CA ASP A 41 26.66 -3.11 -1.14
C ASP A 41 26.20 -4.58 -1.07
N THR A 42 27.11 -5.49 -0.70
CA THR A 42 26.81 -6.89 -0.40
C THR A 42 27.35 -7.23 0.98
N ARG A 43 26.46 -7.41 1.95
CA ARG A 43 26.79 -7.69 3.35
C ARG A 43 26.22 -9.03 3.78
N ARG A 44 27.07 -9.94 4.26
CA ARG A 44 26.66 -11.23 4.84
C ARG A 44 25.69 -12.05 3.95
N GLY A 45 25.91 -12.02 2.62
CA GLY A 45 25.04 -12.69 1.64
C GLY A 45 23.76 -11.94 1.29
N VAL A 46 23.55 -10.74 1.83
CA VAL A 46 22.43 -9.84 1.52
C VAL A 46 22.91 -8.69 0.63
N GLN A 47 22.26 -8.48 -0.50
CA GLN A 47 22.61 -7.47 -1.49
C GLN A 47 21.69 -6.25 -1.35
N HIS A 48 22.27 -5.06 -1.24
CA HIS A 48 21.55 -3.81 -1.10
C HIS A 48 21.59 -3.04 -2.42
N PHE A 49 20.42 -2.64 -2.90
CA PHE A 49 20.27 -1.95 -4.19
C PHE A 49 19.69 -0.55 -3.99
N THR A 50 19.82 0.28 -5.02
CA THR A 50 19.13 1.56 -5.13
C THR A 50 18.73 1.81 -6.57
N PHE A 51 17.58 2.45 -6.78
CA PHE A 51 17.30 3.08 -8.05
C PHE A 51 18.10 4.38 -8.18
N GLU A 52 18.53 4.66 -9.40
CA GLU A 52 19.26 5.86 -9.79
C GLU A 52 18.52 6.51 -10.96
N HIS A 53 18.29 7.82 -10.83
CA HIS A 53 17.69 8.63 -11.88
C HIS A 53 18.78 9.36 -12.65
N HIS A 54 18.92 9.09 -13.94
CA HIS A 54 19.82 9.84 -14.82
C HIS A 54 19.32 11.27 -15.04
N ARG A 55 20.20 12.16 -15.52
CA ARG A 55 19.91 13.59 -15.73
C ARG A 55 18.63 13.85 -16.54
N GLU A 56 18.38 13.06 -17.58
CA GLU A 56 17.18 13.17 -18.41
C GLU A 56 15.91 12.88 -17.60
N TYR A 57 15.90 11.83 -16.79
CA TYR A 57 14.78 11.50 -15.90
C TYR A 57 14.59 12.57 -14.82
N GLN A 58 15.68 13.09 -14.24
CA GLN A 58 15.61 14.17 -13.26
C GLN A 58 14.95 15.44 -13.81
N GLN A 59 15.21 15.80 -15.08
CA GLN A 59 14.54 16.93 -15.72
C GLN A 59 13.02 16.71 -15.84
N VAL A 60 12.60 15.50 -16.20
CA VAL A 60 11.18 15.13 -16.23
C VAL A 60 10.59 15.15 -14.82
N GLN A 61 11.33 14.65 -13.82
CA GLN A 61 10.91 14.72 -12.41
C GLN A 61 10.67 16.16 -11.96
N PHE A 62 11.53 17.11 -12.31
CA PHE A 62 11.33 18.51 -11.93
C PHE A 62 10.08 19.10 -12.59
N LYS A 63 9.82 18.78 -13.86
CA LYS A 63 8.57 19.15 -14.54
C LYS A 63 7.34 18.46 -13.95
N PHE A 64 7.50 17.27 -13.38
CA PHE A 64 6.43 16.60 -12.65
C PHE A 64 6.15 17.30 -11.33
N LEU A 65 7.16 17.74 -10.59
CA LEU A 65 6.97 18.54 -9.36
C LEU A 65 6.32 19.90 -9.68
N ASP A 66 6.76 20.57 -10.74
CA ASP A 66 5.95 21.33 -11.74
C ASP A 66 4.44 21.11 -11.67
N ALA A 67 4.14 19.98 -12.31
CA ALA A 67 2.88 19.27 -12.36
C ALA A 67 2.06 19.42 -11.09
N VAL A 68 2.58 18.80 -10.04
CA VAL A 68 1.82 18.57 -8.83
C VAL A 68 1.64 19.87 -8.02
N GLU A 69 2.63 20.77 -8.01
CA GLU A 69 2.50 22.10 -7.38
C GLU A 69 1.40 22.94 -8.03
N SER A 70 1.15 22.75 -9.34
CA SER A 70 0.07 23.47 -10.05
C SER A 70 -1.35 23.02 -9.65
N MET A 71 -1.49 21.85 -9.01
CA MET A 71 -2.76 21.21 -8.65
C MET A 71 -3.72 20.96 -9.83
N ASP A 72 -3.24 21.01 -11.08
CA ASP A 72 -4.02 20.69 -12.27
C ASP A 72 -3.61 19.29 -12.81
N PRO A 73 -4.52 18.29 -12.76
CA PRO A 73 -4.26 16.96 -13.30
C PRO A 73 -3.91 16.94 -14.80
N ASN A 74 -4.40 17.92 -15.58
CA ASN A 74 -4.14 17.97 -17.02
C ASN A 74 -2.66 18.13 -17.33
N ASN A 75 -1.93 18.87 -16.51
CA ASN A 75 -0.49 19.05 -16.69
C ASN A 75 0.28 17.73 -16.47
N ILE A 76 -0.20 16.85 -15.59
CA ILE A 76 0.37 15.50 -15.38
C ILE A 76 0.06 14.61 -16.58
N VAL A 77 -1.15 14.71 -17.15
CA VAL A 77 -1.53 13.99 -18.37
C VAL A 77 -0.65 14.40 -19.55
N LEU A 78 -0.44 15.70 -19.76
CA LEU A 78 0.46 16.23 -20.80
C LEU A 78 1.89 15.71 -20.63
N LEU A 79 2.39 15.69 -19.39
CA LEU A 79 3.72 15.14 -19.11
C LEU A 79 3.81 13.64 -19.44
N LEU A 80 2.78 12.86 -19.11
CA LEU A 80 2.70 11.43 -19.44
C LEU A 80 2.55 11.14 -20.93
N GLN A 81 1.94 12.04 -21.70
CA GLN A 81 1.90 11.92 -23.16
C GLN A 81 3.31 12.03 -23.76
N MET A 82 4.13 12.94 -23.23
CA MET A 82 5.53 13.11 -23.66
C MET A 82 6.47 12.04 -23.07
N ASN A 83 6.23 11.63 -21.82
CA ASN A 83 7.08 10.69 -21.08
C ASN A 83 6.22 9.56 -20.49
N PRO A 84 5.84 8.55 -21.30
CA PRO A 84 4.89 7.54 -20.87
C PRO A 84 5.35 6.71 -19.66
N TYR A 85 6.64 6.55 -19.46
CA TYR A 85 7.17 5.65 -18.43
C TYR A 85 7.74 6.39 -17.20
N HIS A 86 7.37 7.67 -17.01
CA HIS A 86 7.69 8.41 -15.79
C HIS A 86 6.86 7.89 -14.61
N VAL A 87 7.53 7.32 -13.61
CA VAL A 87 6.93 6.47 -12.58
C VAL A 87 6.03 7.28 -11.65
N ASP A 88 6.52 8.40 -11.12
CA ASP A 88 5.75 9.18 -10.14
C ASP A 88 4.50 9.82 -10.76
N SER A 89 4.55 10.21 -12.04
CA SER A 89 3.36 10.65 -12.77
C SER A 89 2.33 9.54 -12.94
N LEU A 90 2.78 8.31 -13.23
CA LEU A 90 1.88 7.15 -13.30
C LEU A 90 1.21 6.86 -11.96
N LEU A 91 1.97 6.92 -10.87
CA LEU A 91 1.45 6.73 -9.51
C LEU A 91 0.42 7.80 -9.14
N GLN A 92 0.73 9.07 -9.41
CA GLN A 92 -0.16 10.20 -9.12
C GLN A 92 -1.43 10.15 -9.96
N LEU A 93 -1.31 9.90 -11.28
CA LEU A 93 -2.48 9.82 -12.15
C LEU A 93 -3.35 8.60 -11.83
N SER A 94 -2.75 7.48 -11.40
CA SER A 94 -3.50 6.32 -10.92
C SER A 94 -4.41 6.67 -9.74
N ASP A 95 -3.95 7.50 -8.79
CA ASP A 95 -4.79 7.95 -7.68
C ASP A 95 -5.93 8.86 -8.17
N VAL A 96 -5.68 9.74 -9.14
CA VAL A 96 -6.71 10.58 -9.77
C VAL A 96 -7.77 9.72 -10.46
N CYS A 97 -7.36 8.74 -11.27
CA CYS A 97 -8.28 7.79 -11.92
C CYS A 97 -9.09 6.99 -10.88
N ARG A 98 -8.46 6.58 -9.77
CA ARG A 98 -9.15 5.88 -8.68
C ARG A 98 -10.22 6.76 -8.03
N MET A 99 -9.96 8.06 -7.84
CA MET A 99 -10.93 9.02 -7.30
C MET A 99 -12.09 9.29 -8.27
N GLN A 100 -11.84 9.19 -9.58
CA GLN A 100 -12.87 9.28 -10.64
C GLN A 100 -13.60 7.96 -10.89
N GLU A 101 -13.41 6.96 -10.03
CA GLU A 101 -13.98 5.61 -10.14
C GLU A 101 -13.54 4.79 -11.37
N ASP A 102 -12.55 5.26 -12.14
CA ASP A 102 -11.93 4.51 -13.24
C ASP A 102 -10.83 3.57 -12.71
N GLN A 103 -11.27 2.44 -12.15
CA GLN A 103 -10.36 1.44 -11.56
C GLN A 103 -9.52 0.71 -12.62
N GLU A 104 -10.02 0.55 -13.84
CA GLU A 104 -9.32 -0.18 -14.90
C GLU A 104 -8.10 0.59 -15.39
N MET A 105 -8.28 1.89 -15.65
CA MET A 105 -7.19 2.77 -16.03
C MET A 105 -6.21 2.98 -14.87
N ALA A 106 -6.72 3.16 -13.65
CA ALA A 106 -5.88 3.29 -12.46
C ALA A 106 -4.94 2.08 -12.28
N ARG A 107 -5.45 0.87 -12.48
CA ARG A 107 -4.66 -0.36 -12.44
C ARG A 107 -3.64 -0.41 -13.58
N ASP A 108 -4.04 -0.09 -14.80
CA ASP A 108 -3.16 -0.12 -15.97
C ASP A 108 -1.94 0.80 -15.78
N LEU A 109 -2.15 1.99 -15.21
CA LEU A 109 -1.07 2.94 -14.88
C LEU A 109 -0.08 2.36 -13.85
N ILE A 110 -0.55 1.66 -12.82
CA ILE A 110 0.33 0.98 -11.85
C ILE A 110 1.09 -0.17 -12.49
N GLU A 111 0.44 -0.98 -13.31
CA GLU A 111 1.10 -2.08 -14.01
C GLU A 111 2.19 -1.53 -14.95
N ARG A 112 1.93 -0.41 -15.63
CA ARG A 112 2.92 0.29 -16.47
C ARG A 112 4.10 0.83 -15.65
N ALA A 113 3.84 1.33 -14.44
CA ALA A 113 4.89 1.80 -13.53
C ALA A 113 5.79 0.65 -13.06
N LEU A 114 5.20 -0.48 -12.67
CA LEU A 114 5.93 -1.69 -12.29
C LEU A 114 6.75 -2.24 -13.44
N TYR A 115 6.20 -2.27 -14.65
CA TYR A 115 6.93 -2.68 -15.86
C TYR A 115 8.16 -1.79 -16.11
N SER A 116 8.03 -0.47 -15.97
CA SER A 116 9.14 0.47 -16.10
C SER A 116 10.27 0.18 -15.11
N LEU A 117 9.92 -0.01 -13.84
CA LEU A 117 10.87 -0.30 -12.77
C LEU A 117 11.53 -1.68 -12.92
N GLU A 118 10.76 -2.69 -13.33
CA GLU A 118 11.26 -4.04 -13.60
C GLU A 118 12.25 -4.07 -14.76
N CYS A 119 12.00 -3.27 -15.80
CA CYS A 119 12.95 -3.12 -16.90
C CYS A 119 14.27 -2.46 -16.45
N ALA A 120 14.26 -1.70 -15.36
CA ALA A 120 15.43 -1.04 -14.80
C ALA A 120 16.22 -1.91 -13.79
N PHE A 121 15.76 -3.12 -13.48
CA PHE A 121 16.44 -4.00 -12.51
C PHE A 121 17.88 -4.32 -12.89
N HIS A 122 18.73 -4.40 -11.86
CA HIS A 122 20.09 -4.88 -12.00
C HIS A 122 20.07 -6.38 -12.34
N PRO A 123 20.94 -6.91 -13.21
CA PRO A 123 20.91 -8.33 -13.62
C PRO A 123 21.01 -9.35 -12.48
N VAL A 124 21.62 -8.97 -11.36
CA VAL A 124 21.73 -9.82 -10.15
C VAL A 124 20.60 -9.63 -9.15
N PHE A 125 19.72 -8.64 -9.38
CA PHE A 125 18.57 -8.41 -8.52
C PHE A 125 17.53 -9.51 -8.75
N SER A 126 17.17 -10.23 -7.69
CA SER A 126 16.22 -11.33 -7.74
C SER A 126 15.08 -11.09 -6.76
N LEU A 127 13.86 -11.01 -7.31
CA LEU A 127 12.61 -10.86 -6.55
C LEU A 127 12.30 -12.08 -5.67
N THR A 128 12.78 -13.27 -6.03
CA THR A 128 12.41 -14.53 -5.38
C THR A 128 13.45 -15.02 -4.37
N SER A 129 14.68 -14.51 -4.43
CA SER A 129 15.77 -14.98 -3.58
C SER A 129 15.61 -14.63 -2.10
N GLY A 130 14.85 -13.57 -1.78
CA GLY A 130 14.77 -13.03 -0.41
C GLY A 130 16.08 -12.44 0.10
N THR A 131 17.10 -12.24 -0.74
CA THR A 131 18.42 -11.70 -0.37
C THR A 131 18.66 -10.27 -0.82
N CYS A 132 17.74 -9.67 -1.58
CA CYS A 132 17.84 -8.30 -2.07
C CYS A 132 17.12 -7.34 -1.12
N ARG A 133 17.74 -6.18 -0.83
CA ARG A 133 17.19 -5.13 0.04
C ARG A 133 17.16 -3.79 -0.67
N LEU A 134 16.16 -2.97 -0.33
CA LEU A 134 16.02 -1.60 -0.80
C LEU A 134 15.75 -0.68 0.40
N ASP A 135 16.47 0.42 0.48
CA ASP A 135 16.32 1.41 1.54
C ASP A 135 15.15 2.34 1.23
N TYR A 136 14.09 2.31 2.05
CA TYR A 136 12.90 3.16 1.87
C TYR A 136 13.18 4.64 2.10
N ARG A 137 14.30 5.02 2.73
CA ARG A 137 14.63 6.44 2.94
C ARG A 137 14.97 7.18 1.65
N ARG A 138 15.25 6.46 0.56
CA ARG A 138 15.58 7.03 -0.75
C ARG A 138 14.31 7.25 -1.59
N PRO A 139 14.01 8.49 -2.05
CA PRO A 139 12.89 8.79 -2.96
C PRO A 139 12.76 7.83 -4.14
N GLU A 140 13.88 7.48 -4.76
CA GLU A 140 13.94 6.65 -5.95
C GLU A 140 13.46 5.22 -5.66
N ASN A 141 13.74 4.69 -4.47
CA ASN A 141 13.27 3.38 -4.04
C ASN A 141 11.80 3.40 -3.63
N ARG A 142 11.33 4.50 -3.01
CA ARG A 142 9.95 4.61 -2.51
C ARG A 142 8.92 4.42 -3.61
N ALA A 143 9.18 4.94 -4.81
CA ALA A 143 8.32 4.74 -5.97
C ALA A 143 8.05 3.24 -6.25
N PHE A 144 9.05 2.37 -6.08
CA PHE A 144 8.88 0.92 -6.25
C PHE A 144 8.05 0.28 -5.12
N PHE A 145 8.31 0.64 -3.86
CA PHE A 145 7.49 0.18 -2.73
C PHE A 145 6.02 0.58 -2.89
N LEU A 146 5.77 1.84 -3.29
CA LEU A 146 4.43 2.36 -3.50
C LEU A 146 3.74 1.70 -4.70
N ALA A 147 4.46 1.46 -5.80
CA ALA A 147 3.93 0.74 -6.96
C ALA A 147 3.52 -0.70 -6.59
N LEU A 148 4.39 -1.43 -5.87
CA LEU A 148 4.10 -2.79 -5.40
C LEU A 148 2.88 -2.80 -4.48
N PHE A 149 2.82 -1.87 -3.53
CA PHE A 149 1.73 -1.79 -2.56
C PHE A 149 0.40 -1.43 -3.21
N LYS A 150 0.36 -0.44 -4.11
CA LYS A 150 -0.85 -0.10 -4.86
C LYS A 150 -1.31 -1.28 -5.71
N HIS A 151 -0.38 -1.99 -6.36
CA HIS A 151 -0.72 -3.21 -7.13
C HIS A 151 -1.30 -4.31 -6.24
N LEU A 152 -0.70 -4.52 -5.06
CA LEU A 152 -1.21 -5.44 -4.04
C LEU A 152 -2.65 -5.10 -3.64
N MET A 153 -2.96 -3.81 -3.39
CA MET A 153 -4.33 -3.37 -3.08
C MET A 153 -5.32 -3.66 -4.22
N PHE A 154 -4.90 -3.50 -5.48
CA PHE A 154 -5.74 -3.88 -6.63
C PHE A 154 -5.97 -5.39 -6.72
N LEU A 155 -4.96 -6.22 -6.42
CA LEU A 155 -5.09 -7.68 -6.38
C LEU A 155 -6.04 -8.16 -5.27
N GLU A 156 -5.97 -7.51 -4.11
CA GLU A 156 -6.86 -7.80 -2.97
C GLU A 156 -8.33 -7.54 -3.35
N LYS A 157 -8.62 -6.38 -3.94
CA LYS A 157 -9.97 -6.01 -4.42
C LYS A 157 -10.49 -6.92 -5.53
N ARG A 158 -9.61 -7.43 -6.40
CA ARG A 158 -9.96 -8.39 -7.46
C ARG A 158 -10.26 -9.80 -6.91
N GLY A 159 -9.97 -10.06 -5.64
CA GLY A 159 -10.14 -11.38 -5.05
C GLY A 159 -9.04 -12.37 -5.44
N CYS A 160 -7.80 -11.88 -5.63
CA CYS A 160 -6.62 -12.71 -5.86
C CYS A 160 -5.72 -12.75 -4.60
N PRO A 161 -6.18 -13.30 -3.46
CA PRO A 161 -5.47 -13.19 -2.18
C PRO A 161 -4.12 -13.91 -2.17
N ARG A 162 -3.98 -15.01 -2.93
CA ARG A 162 -2.72 -15.74 -3.03
C ARG A 162 -1.64 -14.91 -3.69
N THR A 163 -1.93 -14.30 -4.84
CA THR A 163 -0.97 -13.40 -5.51
C THR A 163 -0.68 -12.16 -4.67
N ALA A 164 -1.71 -11.57 -4.07
CA ALA A 164 -1.53 -10.43 -3.15
C ALA A 164 -0.62 -10.78 -1.96
N LEU A 165 -0.73 -11.99 -1.42
CA LEU A 165 0.15 -12.48 -0.35
C LEU A 165 1.61 -12.57 -0.80
N GLU A 166 1.88 -13.02 -2.02
CA GLU A 166 3.26 -13.08 -2.53
C GLU A 166 3.85 -11.67 -2.74
N PHE A 167 3.05 -10.70 -3.19
CA PHE A 167 3.48 -9.29 -3.21
C PHE A 167 3.70 -8.72 -1.81
N CYS A 168 2.88 -9.12 -0.82
CA CYS A 168 3.05 -8.72 0.57
C CYS A 168 4.40 -9.22 1.13
N LYS A 169 4.71 -10.50 0.88
CA LYS A 169 5.99 -11.11 1.24
C LYS A 169 7.17 -10.43 0.51
N LEU A 170 7.00 -10.09 -0.76
CA LEU A 170 8.02 -9.37 -1.53
C LEU A 170 8.31 -8.02 -0.89
N ILE A 171 7.29 -7.19 -0.62
CA ILE A 171 7.46 -5.87 0.02
C ILE A 171 8.18 -6.02 1.36
N LEU A 172 7.74 -6.96 2.19
CA LEU A 172 8.38 -7.24 3.49
C LEU A 172 9.83 -7.72 3.33
N SER A 173 10.16 -8.46 2.27
CA SER A 173 11.51 -8.94 2.03
C SER A 173 12.51 -7.85 1.61
N LEU A 174 12.02 -6.73 1.04
CA LEU A 174 12.85 -5.61 0.61
C LEU A 174 13.38 -4.81 1.80
N ASP A 175 12.54 -4.62 2.82
CA ASP A 175 12.92 -3.98 4.09
C ASP A 175 12.24 -4.70 5.28
N PRO A 176 12.79 -5.86 5.72
CA PRO A 176 12.20 -6.66 6.77
C PRO A 176 12.36 -6.07 8.17
N GLU A 177 13.21 -5.04 8.34
CA GLU A 177 13.54 -4.42 9.64
C GLU A 177 12.71 -3.17 9.92
N ASN A 178 12.40 -2.36 8.91
CA ASN A 178 11.59 -1.17 9.13
C ASN A 178 10.11 -1.39 8.82
N ASP A 179 9.77 -2.30 7.89
CA ASP A 179 8.40 -2.46 7.37
C ASP A 179 7.71 -1.10 7.11
N PRO A 180 8.25 -0.28 6.19
CA PRO A 180 7.87 1.12 6.03
C PRO A 180 6.40 1.33 5.63
N LEU A 181 5.78 0.31 5.03
CA LEU A 181 4.38 0.33 4.61
C LEU A 181 3.46 -0.44 5.56
N CYS A 182 3.97 -0.90 6.71
CA CYS A 182 3.24 -1.67 7.71
C CYS A 182 2.52 -2.89 7.12
N VAL A 183 3.14 -3.61 6.18
CA VAL A 183 2.51 -4.76 5.51
C VAL A 183 2.27 -5.93 6.47
N LEU A 184 2.94 -5.95 7.62
CA LEU A 184 2.62 -6.87 8.72
C LEU A 184 1.18 -6.73 9.24
N LEU A 185 0.53 -5.58 9.08
CA LEU A 185 -0.88 -5.39 9.45
C LEU A 185 -1.87 -5.96 8.42
N LEU A 186 -1.37 -6.46 7.29
CA LEU A 186 -2.15 -7.01 6.18
C LEU A 186 -1.86 -8.50 5.95
N ILE A 187 -0.66 -8.95 6.26
CA ILE A 187 -0.17 -10.29 5.93
C ILE A 187 -1.04 -11.39 6.53
N ASP A 188 -1.58 -11.18 7.73
CA ASP A 188 -2.45 -12.13 8.43
C ASP A 188 -3.77 -12.33 7.67
N PHE A 189 -4.42 -11.24 7.28
CA PHE A 189 -5.66 -11.25 6.51
C PHE A 189 -5.48 -11.94 5.15
N LEU A 190 -4.40 -11.58 4.42
CA LEU A 190 -4.12 -12.19 3.12
C LEU A 190 -3.79 -13.68 3.26
N SER A 191 -3.06 -14.07 4.31
CA SER A 191 -2.75 -15.48 4.57
C SER A 191 -4.01 -16.30 4.86
N LEU A 192 -4.93 -15.77 5.67
CA LEU A 192 -6.21 -16.43 5.95
C LEU A 192 -7.06 -16.56 4.68
N ARG A 193 -7.18 -15.49 3.88
CA ARG A 193 -7.94 -15.53 2.62
C ARG A 193 -7.33 -16.45 1.56
N ALA A 194 -6.01 -16.54 1.52
CA ALA A 194 -5.29 -17.45 0.64
C ALA A 194 -5.27 -18.91 1.13
N ARG A 195 -5.81 -19.18 2.33
CA ARG A 195 -5.76 -20.48 3.03
C ARG A 195 -4.35 -20.97 3.34
N GLU A 196 -3.41 -20.03 3.50
CA GLU A 196 -2.00 -20.27 3.79
C GLU A 196 -1.73 -20.23 5.30
N TYR A 197 -2.47 -21.06 6.03
CA TYR A 197 -2.46 -21.07 7.50
C TYR A 197 -1.10 -21.50 8.08
N THR A 198 -0.41 -22.41 7.40
CA THR A 198 0.95 -22.86 7.75
C THR A 198 1.97 -21.75 7.65
N PHE A 199 1.86 -20.91 6.62
CA PHE A 199 2.73 -19.74 6.50
C PHE A 199 2.49 -18.75 7.65
N LEU A 200 1.23 -18.42 7.97
CA LEU A 200 0.89 -17.48 9.04
C LEU A 200 1.34 -17.98 10.42
N THR A 201 1.14 -19.26 10.71
CA THR A 201 1.58 -19.86 12.00
C THR A 201 3.10 -19.92 12.10
N ARG A 202 3.81 -20.19 11.00
CA ARG A 202 5.27 -20.20 10.94
C ARG A 202 5.86 -18.80 11.17
N ILE A 203 5.40 -17.78 10.44
CA ILE A 203 5.92 -16.41 10.62
C ILE A 203 5.67 -15.92 12.04
N PHE A 204 4.50 -16.24 12.62
CA PHE A 204 4.22 -15.90 14.01
C PHE A 204 5.26 -16.51 14.96
N GLN A 205 5.55 -17.81 14.84
CA GLN A 205 6.53 -18.48 15.70
C GLN A 205 7.97 -17.96 15.53
N GLU A 206 8.39 -17.72 14.29
CA GLU A 206 9.75 -17.29 13.99
C GLU A 206 10.00 -15.82 14.38
N TRP A 207 9.00 -14.94 14.20
CA TRP A 207 9.16 -13.50 14.35
C TRP A 207 8.63 -12.94 15.68
N GLU A 208 7.89 -13.72 16.47
CA GLU A 208 7.37 -13.28 17.78
C GLU A 208 8.46 -12.71 18.68
N SER A 209 9.61 -13.39 18.76
CA SER A 209 10.73 -13.01 19.62
C SER A 209 11.37 -11.66 19.26
N HIS A 210 11.32 -11.27 17.98
CA HIS A 210 11.98 -10.07 17.46
C HIS A 210 11.01 -8.89 17.29
N ARG A 211 9.73 -9.18 16.99
CA ARG A 211 8.70 -8.18 16.64
C ARG A 211 7.55 -8.07 17.62
N ASN A 212 7.44 -8.99 18.59
CA ASN A 212 6.31 -9.07 19.53
C ASN A 212 4.95 -9.05 18.82
N LEU A 213 4.78 -9.93 17.81
CA LEU A 213 3.57 -9.96 16.97
C LEU A 213 2.30 -10.21 17.80
N SER A 214 2.39 -10.89 18.94
CA SER A 214 1.29 -11.08 19.89
C SER A 214 0.70 -9.78 20.46
N GLN A 215 1.45 -8.67 20.40
CA GLN A 215 1.00 -7.35 20.84
C GLN A 215 0.18 -6.61 19.79
N LEU A 216 0.08 -7.16 18.58
CA LEU A 216 -0.77 -6.61 17.54
C LEU A 216 -2.11 -7.36 17.52
N PRO A 217 -3.26 -6.65 17.51
CA PRO A 217 -4.56 -7.28 17.52
C PRO A 217 -4.78 -8.16 16.30
N ASN A 218 -4.22 -7.81 15.14
CA ASN A 218 -4.38 -8.60 13.92
C ASN A 218 -3.79 -10.01 14.06
N PHE A 219 -2.52 -10.14 14.50
CA PHE A 219 -1.93 -11.46 14.74
C PHE A 219 -2.57 -12.20 15.91
N ALA A 220 -2.90 -11.49 17.00
CA ALA A 220 -3.49 -12.09 18.18
C ALA A 220 -4.81 -12.83 17.86
N PHE A 221 -5.63 -12.32 16.95
CA PHE A 221 -6.88 -12.96 16.54
C PHE A 221 -6.77 -13.82 15.27
N SER A 222 -5.92 -13.45 14.31
CA SER A 222 -5.78 -14.21 13.05
C SER A 222 -5.01 -15.52 13.20
N VAL A 223 -4.01 -15.58 14.08
CA VAL A 223 -3.22 -16.80 14.32
C VAL A 223 -4.06 -17.92 14.97
N PRO A 224 -4.84 -17.70 16.04
CA PRO A 224 -5.72 -18.75 16.55
C PRO A 224 -6.76 -19.19 15.53
N LEU A 225 -7.27 -18.27 14.70
CA LEU A 225 -8.18 -18.60 13.61
C LEU A 225 -7.51 -19.50 12.55
N ALA A 226 -6.24 -19.25 12.23
CA ALA A 226 -5.46 -20.14 11.37
C ALA A 226 -5.31 -21.54 11.98
N TYR A 227 -4.99 -21.66 13.27
CA TYR A 227 -4.95 -22.96 13.95
C TYR A 227 -6.32 -23.66 13.99
N PHE A 228 -7.40 -22.91 14.17
CA PHE A 228 -8.76 -23.44 14.10
C PHE A 228 -9.01 -24.04 12.72
N PHE A 229 -8.75 -23.31 11.62
CA PHE A 229 -8.91 -23.85 10.27
C PHE A 229 -7.99 -25.05 9.99
N LEU A 230 -6.77 -25.06 10.52
CA LEU A 230 -5.89 -26.22 10.42
C LEU A 230 -6.44 -27.46 11.14
N SER A 231 -7.16 -27.27 12.25
CA SER A 231 -7.80 -28.38 12.96
C SER A 231 -9.03 -28.95 12.25
N GLN A 232 -9.58 -28.22 11.27
CA GLN A 232 -10.70 -28.68 10.43
C GLN A 232 -10.24 -29.39 9.15
N GLN A 233 -8.93 -29.43 8.86
CA GLN A 233 -8.40 -30.10 7.67
C GLN A 233 -8.28 -31.61 7.91
N GLU A 234 -9.08 -32.40 7.20
CA GLU A 234 -9.12 -33.88 7.31
C GLU A 234 -7.82 -34.56 6.82
N GLU A 235 -6.99 -33.87 6.03
CA GLU A 235 -5.75 -34.41 5.46
C GLU A 235 -4.61 -34.59 6.49
N ARG A 236 -4.77 -34.08 7.71
CA ARG A 236 -3.73 -34.07 8.75
C ARG A 236 -3.89 -35.23 9.72
N SER A 237 -2.80 -35.56 10.42
CA SER A 237 -2.85 -36.58 11.46
C SER A 237 -3.72 -36.14 12.65
N GLU A 238 -4.40 -37.10 13.31
CA GLU A 238 -5.24 -36.82 14.49
C GLU A 238 -4.46 -36.08 15.60
N LEU A 239 -3.18 -36.40 15.76
CA LEU A 239 -2.30 -35.72 16.71
C LEU A 239 -2.13 -34.24 16.36
N GLU A 240 -1.83 -33.92 15.10
CA GLU A 240 -1.67 -32.52 14.67
C GLU A 240 -2.97 -31.73 14.79
N ILE A 241 -4.11 -32.36 14.50
CA ILE A 241 -5.44 -31.77 14.66
C ILE A 241 -5.69 -31.43 16.13
N SER A 242 -5.43 -32.37 17.05
CA SER A 242 -5.62 -32.16 18.48
C SER A 242 -4.73 -31.02 19.02
N GLN A 243 -3.46 -30.98 18.61
CA GLN A 243 -2.53 -29.91 18.97
C GLN A 243 -2.93 -28.56 18.40
N ALA A 244 -3.39 -28.51 17.15
CA ALA A 244 -3.88 -27.29 16.52
C ALA A 244 -5.11 -26.76 17.26
N ARG A 245 -6.05 -27.63 17.64
CA ARG A 245 -7.26 -27.26 18.39
C ARG A 245 -6.92 -26.70 19.77
N GLU A 246 -6.01 -27.34 20.51
CA GLU A 246 -5.55 -26.85 21.81
C GLU A 246 -4.86 -25.49 21.69
N ARG A 247 -3.98 -25.32 20.70
CA ARG A 247 -3.30 -24.04 20.43
C ARG A 247 -4.29 -22.95 20.05
N ALA A 248 -5.27 -23.25 19.18
CA ALA A 248 -6.32 -22.30 18.79
C ALA A 248 -7.08 -21.80 20.02
N ALA A 249 -7.56 -22.73 20.86
CA ALA A 249 -8.30 -22.43 22.08
C ALA A 249 -7.50 -21.56 23.06
N ARG A 250 -6.23 -21.91 23.29
CA ARG A 250 -5.37 -21.15 24.19
C ARG A 250 -5.11 -19.73 23.68
N LEU A 251 -4.78 -19.60 22.40
CA LEU A 251 -4.40 -18.32 21.81
C LEU A 251 -5.60 -17.38 21.70
N ILE A 252 -6.79 -17.86 21.35
CA ILE A 252 -7.99 -16.99 21.29
C ILE A 252 -8.39 -16.49 22.68
N GLN A 253 -8.30 -17.34 23.71
CA GLN A 253 -8.56 -16.92 25.09
C GLN A 253 -7.57 -15.83 25.53
N LEU A 254 -6.29 -15.99 25.20
CA LEU A 254 -5.28 -14.97 25.47
C LEU A 254 -5.55 -13.67 24.69
N ALA A 255 -5.94 -13.76 23.42
CA ALA A 255 -6.27 -12.61 22.60
C ALA A 255 -7.45 -11.80 23.18
N LEU A 256 -8.53 -12.50 23.57
CA LEU A 256 -9.70 -11.88 24.22
C LEU A 256 -9.34 -11.21 25.56
N ILE A 257 -8.36 -11.74 26.29
CA ILE A 257 -7.89 -11.16 27.55
C ILE A 257 -6.99 -9.94 27.32
N MET A 258 -6.15 -9.97 26.28
CA MET A 258 -5.21 -8.89 25.95
C MET A 258 -5.91 -7.72 25.25
N PHE A 259 -6.90 -8.01 24.40
CA PHE A 259 -7.60 -7.04 23.56
C PHE A 259 -9.12 -7.18 23.70
N PRO A 260 -9.68 -6.89 24.90
CA PRO A 260 -11.12 -7.00 25.11
C PRO A 260 -11.93 -6.03 24.24
N SER A 261 -11.32 -4.93 23.78
CA SER A 261 -11.94 -3.91 22.91
C SER A 261 -12.29 -4.41 21.52
N VAL A 262 -11.74 -5.54 21.06
CA VAL A 262 -11.94 -6.07 19.70
C VAL A 262 -13.29 -6.78 19.55
N LEU A 263 -13.79 -7.42 20.62
CA LEU A 263 -14.94 -8.31 20.54
C LEU A 263 -16.23 -7.59 20.10
N MET A 264 -16.59 -6.50 20.77
CA MET A 264 -17.86 -5.79 20.49
C MET A 264 -17.90 -5.21 19.06
N PRO A 265 -16.88 -4.46 18.60
CA PRO A 265 -16.86 -3.98 17.21
C PRO A 265 -16.90 -5.11 16.17
N LEU A 266 -16.28 -6.26 16.48
CA LEU A 266 -16.31 -7.43 15.60
C LEU A 266 -17.74 -7.98 15.47
N LEU A 267 -18.45 -8.18 16.59
CA LEU A 267 -19.82 -8.68 16.60
C LEU A 267 -20.77 -7.73 15.88
N ASP A 268 -20.62 -6.42 16.11
CA ASP A 268 -21.41 -5.38 15.43
C ASP A 268 -21.25 -5.46 13.91
N ARG A 269 -20.01 -5.62 13.42
CA ARG A 269 -19.70 -5.73 11.98
C ARG A 269 -20.14 -7.07 11.37
N CYS A 270 -20.23 -8.12 12.19
CA CYS A 270 -20.80 -9.40 11.80
C CYS A 270 -22.33 -9.43 11.91
N SER A 271 -22.96 -8.38 12.47
CA SER A 271 -24.40 -8.31 12.74
C SER A 271 -24.89 -9.42 13.66
N VAL A 272 -24.06 -9.82 14.63
CA VAL A 272 -24.35 -10.85 15.63
C VAL A 272 -24.65 -10.15 16.96
N GLN A 273 -25.75 -10.50 17.61
CA GLN A 273 -26.09 -9.97 18.92
C GLN A 273 -25.35 -10.74 20.02
N PRO A 274 -24.55 -10.08 20.87
CA PRO A 274 -23.94 -10.72 22.03
C PRO A 274 -24.97 -11.13 23.07
N ASP A 275 -24.67 -12.18 23.82
CA ASP A 275 -25.52 -12.61 24.94
C ASP A 275 -25.63 -11.52 26.01
N ALA A 276 -26.73 -11.58 26.78
CA ALA A 276 -26.97 -10.67 27.91
C ALA A 276 -25.81 -10.70 28.93
N ARG A 277 -25.17 -11.86 29.11
CA ARG A 277 -24.00 -12.01 29.99
C ARG A 277 -22.78 -11.23 29.48
N VAL A 278 -22.51 -11.26 28.17
CA VAL A 278 -21.38 -10.54 27.57
C VAL A 278 -21.64 -9.03 27.60
N THR A 279 -22.85 -8.62 27.23
CA THR A 279 -23.25 -7.21 27.16
C THR A 279 -23.25 -6.52 28.53
N SER A 280 -23.68 -7.23 29.58
CA SER A 280 -23.71 -6.69 30.94
C SER A 280 -22.37 -6.70 31.66
N HIS A 281 -21.39 -7.46 31.15
CA HIS A 281 -20.12 -7.63 31.84
C HIS A 281 -19.14 -6.47 31.57
N PRO A 282 -18.54 -5.86 32.62
CA PRO A 282 -17.70 -4.67 32.48
C PRO A 282 -16.40 -4.89 31.68
N PHE A 283 -15.99 -6.16 31.51
CA PHE A 283 -14.74 -6.52 30.81
C PHE A 283 -14.79 -6.32 29.30
N PHE A 284 -15.92 -6.60 28.65
CA PHE A 284 -16.08 -6.40 27.19
C PHE A 284 -16.91 -5.14 26.87
N GLY A 285 -17.50 -4.51 27.87
CA GLY A 285 -18.32 -3.31 27.71
C GLY A 285 -17.53 -2.04 27.37
N LEU A 286 -18.24 -0.91 27.36
CA LEU A 286 -17.74 0.40 26.91
C LEU A 286 -16.45 0.86 27.63
N ASN A 287 -16.26 0.47 28.89
CA ASN A 287 -15.06 0.79 29.67
C ASN A 287 -13.78 0.21 29.03
N ALA A 288 -13.88 -0.95 28.38
CA ALA A 288 -12.78 -1.56 27.67
C ALA A 288 -12.39 -0.79 26.40
N GLN A 289 -13.33 -0.06 25.78
CA GLN A 289 -13.06 0.77 24.59
C GLN A 289 -12.51 2.15 24.96
N ILE A 290 -13.05 2.76 26.03
CA ILE A 290 -12.64 4.10 26.48
C ILE A 290 -11.23 4.09 27.11
N SER A 291 -10.87 3.02 27.81
CA SER A 291 -9.56 2.90 28.47
C SER A 291 -8.39 2.64 27.51
N GLN A 292 -8.66 2.44 26.22
CA GLN A 292 -7.63 2.07 25.24
C GLN A 292 -6.97 3.31 24.63
N PRO A 293 -5.66 3.24 24.34
CA PRO A 293 -4.98 4.27 23.57
C PRO A 293 -5.61 4.43 22.16
N PRO A 294 -5.70 5.67 21.62
CA PRO A 294 -6.29 5.92 20.31
C PRO A 294 -5.67 5.09 19.17
N ALA A 295 -4.35 4.89 19.19
CA ALA A 295 -3.64 4.06 18.20
C ALA A 295 -4.14 2.60 18.20
N LEU A 296 -4.42 2.02 19.37
CA LEU A 296 -4.90 0.65 19.48
C LEU A 296 -6.37 0.52 19.02
N ASN A 297 -7.19 1.55 19.25
CA ASN A 297 -8.54 1.62 18.69
C ASN A 297 -8.51 1.67 17.15
N GLN A 298 -7.57 2.40 16.57
CA GLN A 298 -7.38 2.47 15.13
C GLN A 298 -6.93 1.12 14.55
N LEU A 299 -5.96 0.45 15.16
CA LEU A 299 -5.53 -0.90 14.76
C LEU A 299 -6.66 -1.93 14.88
N THR A 300 -7.48 -1.83 15.92
CA THR A 300 -8.66 -2.68 16.13
C THR A 300 -9.69 -2.44 15.03
N SER A 301 -10.02 -1.19 14.73
CA SER A 301 -10.95 -0.82 13.65
C SER A 301 -10.45 -1.32 12.28
N LEU A 302 -9.15 -1.13 12.00
CA LEU A 302 -8.51 -1.61 10.77
C LEU A 302 -8.54 -3.13 10.65
N TYR A 303 -8.30 -3.86 11.74
CA TYR A 303 -8.36 -5.32 11.75
C TYR A 303 -9.80 -5.82 11.53
N VAL A 304 -10.75 -5.33 12.33
CA VAL A 304 -12.16 -5.73 12.25
C VAL A 304 -12.74 -5.40 10.88
N GLY A 305 -12.49 -4.19 10.38
CA GLY A 305 -12.96 -3.73 9.07
C GLY A 305 -12.58 -4.68 7.94
N ARG A 306 -11.36 -5.23 7.97
CA ARG A 306 -10.89 -6.17 6.94
C ARG A 306 -11.33 -7.61 7.18
N THR A 307 -11.26 -8.09 8.42
CA THR A 307 -11.39 -9.52 8.72
C THR A 307 -12.81 -9.98 9.04
N HIS A 308 -13.77 -9.06 9.26
CA HIS A 308 -15.15 -9.40 9.65
C HIS A 308 -15.81 -10.49 8.79
N SER A 309 -15.51 -10.56 7.48
CA SER A 309 -16.06 -11.56 6.57
C SER A 309 -15.62 -13.00 6.91
N LEU A 310 -14.42 -13.17 7.45
CA LEU A 310 -13.88 -14.46 7.89
C LEU A 310 -14.53 -14.95 9.17
N TRP A 311 -14.96 -14.02 10.03
CA TRP A 311 -15.63 -14.32 11.29
C TRP A 311 -17.13 -14.63 11.10
N LYS A 312 -17.74 -14.26 9.97
CA LYS A 312 -19.17 -14.54 9.71
C LYS A 312 -19.52 -16.02 9.55
N ASP A 313 -18.54 -16.90 9.41
CA ASP A 313 -18.78 -18.34 9.37
C ASP A 313 -19.42 -18.83 10.69
N PRO A 314 -20.61 -19.47 10.64
CA PRO A 314 -21.28 -19.97 11.85
C PRO A 314 -20.41 -20.90 12.71
N ALA A 315 -19.54 -21.71 12.09
CA ALA A 315 -18.64 -22.59 12.83
C ALA A 315 -17.58 -21.79 13.62
N VAL A 316 -17.07 -20.71 13.03
CA VAL A 316 -16.12 -19.80 13.68
C VAL A 316 -16.81 -19.02 14.81
N MET A 317 -18.06 -18.57 14.60
CA MET A 317 -18.82 -17.85 15.63
C MET A 317 -19.17 -18.73 16.83
N ALA A 318 -19.67 -19.94 16.60
CA ALA A 318 -19.96 -20.88 17.70
C ALA A 318 -18.70 -21.25 18.50
N TRP A 319 -17.58 -21.38 17.79
CA TRP A 319 -16.27 -21.58 18.42
C TRP A 319 -15.83 -20.36 19.25
N LEU A 320 -15.99 -19.15 18.72
CA LEU A 320 -15.68 -17.90 19.42
C LEU A 320 -16.55 -17.74 20.68
N GLU A 321 -17.86 -17.96 20.57
CA GLU A 321 -18.84 -17.86 21.66
C GLU A 321 -18.45 -18.76 22.85
N THR A 322 -18.04 -20.00 22.56
CA THR A 322 -17.56 -20.94 23.59
C THR A 322 -16.38 -20.37 24.37
N HIS A 323 -15.44 -19.72 23.68
CA HIS A 323 -14.25 -19.16 24.31
C HIS A 323 -14.48 -17.81 24.99
N VAL A 324 -15.42 -16.99 24.50
CA VAL A 324 -15.85 -15.77 25.19
C VAL A 324 -16.44 -16.13 26.56
N HIS A 325 -17.30 -17.14 26.63
CA HIS A 325 -17.86 -17.63 27.90
C HIS A 325 -16.80 -18.15 28.86
N GLU A 326 -15.83 -18.92 28.35
CA GLU A 326 -14.73 -19.42 29.17
C GLU A 326 -13.85 -18.28 29.69
N VAL A 327 -13.55 -17.27 28.87
CA VAL A 327 -12.83 -16.07 29.30
C VAL A 327 -13.57 -15.30 30.39
N LEU A 328 -14.89 -15.11 30.24
CA LEU A 328 -15.69 -14.49 31.29
C LEU A 328 -15.62 -15.30 32.59
N ARG A 329 -15.74 -16.63 32.52
CA ARG A 329 -15.59 -17.50 33.69
C ARG A 329 -14.23 -17.34 34.38
N MET A 330 -13.14 -17.23 33.61
CA MET A 330 -11.79 -17.03 34.13
C MET A 330 -11.61 -15.64 34.78
N VAL A 331 -12.15 -14.60 34.15
CA VAL A 331 -12.12 -13.23 34.68
C VAL A 331 -12.93 -13.13 35.98
N ASP A 332 -14.13 -13.73 36.03
CA ASP A 332 -14.99 -13.81 37.21
C ASP A 332 -14.27 -14.55 38.36
N ALA A 333 -13.58 -15.65 38.04
CA ALA A 333 -12.80 -16.44 39.00
C ALA A 333 -11.52 -15.74 39.48
N ARG A 334 -11.18 -14.55 38.93
CA ARG A 334 -9.89 -13.86 39.10
C ARG A 334 -8.69 -14.73 38.79
N ASP A 335 -8.86 -15.76 37.96
CA ASP A 335 -7.79 -16.68 37.62
C ASP A 335 -6.89 -16.01 36.57
N PRO A 336 -5.63 -15.65 36.90
CA PRO A 336 -4.75 -15.12 35.91
C PRO A 336 -4.33 -16.30 35.01
N LEU A 337 -4.86 -16.36 33.79
CA LEU A 337 -4.10 -16.94 32.69
C LEU A 337 -2.79 -16.16 32.61
N ARG A 338 -1.78 -16.64 33.33
CA ARG A 338 -0.40 -16.18 33.20
C ARG A 338 -0.06 -16.44 31.73
N PRO A 339 0.21 -15.40 30.93
CA PRO A 339 0.55 -15.61 29.54
C PRO A 339 1.70 -16.62 29.46
N PRO A 340 1.61 -17.68 28.62
CA PRO A 340 2.73 -18.59 28.43
C PRO A 340 3.95 -17.80 27.98
N GLY A 341 5.00 -17.81 28.79
CA GLY A 341 6.35 -17.60 28.30
C GLY A 341 6.64 -16.23 27.70
N HIS A 342 6.53 -15.16 28.50
CA HIS A 342 7.71 -14.29 28.56
C HIS A 342 8.79 -15.11 29.27
N THR A 343 9.60 -15.83 28.49
CA THR A 343 10.95 -16.14 28.92
C THR A 343 11.60 -14.80 29.23
N ALA A 344 11.68 -14.50 30.52
CA ALA A 344 12.61 -13.54 31.04
C ALA A 344 14.01 -14.01 30.61
N SER A 345 14.43 -13.57 29.43
CA SER A 345 15.84 -13.48 29.13
C SER A 345 16.40 -12.50 30.14
N ARG A 346 17.06 -13.07 31.15
CA ARG A 346 17.95 -12.39 32.07
C ARG A 346 18.87 -11.50 31.24
N HIS A 347 18.66 -10.19 31.20
CA HIS A 347 19.70 -9.17 31.34
C HIS A 347 19.05 -7.84 31.74
N GLY A 348 19.55 -7.31 32.86
CA GLY A 348 18.83 -6.41 33.75
C GLY A 348 18.65 -4.97 33.28
N THR A 349 17.60 -4.36 33.82
CA THR A 349 17.61 -2.99 34.35
C THR A 349 16.53 -2.89 35.44
N PRO A 350 16.82 -2.29 36.62
CA PRO A 350 15.90 -2.32 37.75
C PRO A 350 14.80 -1.27 37.58
N ARG A 351 13.53 -1.69 37.61
CA ARG A 351 12.38 -0.79 37.77
C ARG A 351 12.20 -0.41 39.24
N PRO A 352 12.01 0.87 39.58
CA PRO A 352 11.68 1.27 40.95
C PRO A 352 10.25 0.84 41.30
N LYS A 353 10.07 0.46 42.57
CA LYS A 353 8.81 0.00 43.16
C LYS A 353 7.81 1.15 43.35
N GLY A 354 6.54 0.91 43.02
CA GLY A 354 5.37 1.73 43.39
C GLY A 354 4.08 0.91 43.19
N PRO A 355 3.05 1.08 44.04
CA PRO A 355 2.12 -0.01 44.38
C PRO A 355 0.94 -0.18 43.41
N SER A 356 0.55 -1.45 43.29
CA SER A 356 -0.74 -2.04 42.89
C SER A 356 -1.90 -1.10 42.54
N GLY A 357 -2.27 -1.14 41.26
CA GLY A 357 -3.55 -0.71 40.71
C GLY A 357 -3.51 -1.00 39.21
N CYS A 358 -4.50 -1.73 38.69
CA CYS A 358 -4.59 -2.23 37.32
C CYS A 358 -3.97 -1.30 36.26
N SER A 359 -2.82 -1.68 35.73
CA SER A 359 -2.15 -1.00 34.61
C SER A 359 -1.50 -2.06 33.74
N ARG A 360 -2.31 -2.75 32.94
CA ARG A 360 -1.84 -3.54 31.81
C ARG A 360 -1.55 -2.58 30.64
N HIS A 361 -0.53 -1.75 30.79
CA HIS A 361 -0.01 -0.98 29.67
C HIS A 361 0.93 -1.89 28.86
N PRO A 362 0.77 -1.99 27.53
CA PRO A 362 1.83 -2.48 26.67
C PRO A 362 3.07 -1.59 26.89
N PRO A 363 4.30 -2.14 26.83
CA PRO A 363 5.50 -1.35 27.03
C PRO A 363 5.57 -0.19 26.03
N ALA A 364 6.08 0.96 26.48
CA ALA A 364 6.21 2.18 25.68
C ALA A 364 6.97 1.99 24.34
N SER A 365 7.74 0.91 24.19
CA SER A 365 8.42 0.52 22.94
C SER A 365 7.46 0.10 21.81
N VAL A 366 6.24 -0.35 22.14
CA VAL A 366 5.19 -0.64 21.14
C VAL A 366 4.61 0.65 20.58
N PHE A 367 4.52 1.68 21.42
CA PHE A 367 3.97 2.98 21.03
C PHE A 367 4.98 3.88 20.31
N THR A 368 6.29 3.60 20.38
CA THR A 368 7.26 4.32 19.54
C THR A 368 7.19 3.82 18.10
N ALA A 369 7.03 2.51 17.89
CA ALA A 369 6.74 1.95 16.57
C ALA A 369 5.30 2.26 16.11
N ALA A 370 4.31 2.21 17.01
CA ALA A 370 2.90 2.49 16.71
C ALA A 370 2.53 3.98 16.69
N GLY A 371 3.36 4.88 17.20
CA GLY A 371 3.13 6.33 17.16
C GLY A 371 3.29 6.87 15.74
N ASP A 372 4.37 6.45 15.07
CA ASP A 372 4.57 6.69 13.63
C ASP A 372 3.71 5.75 12.78
N ALA A 373 3.42 4.53 13.28
CA ALA A 373 2.54 3.55 12.64
C ALA A 373 1.04 3.68 12.97
N ALA A 374 0.55 4.75 13.58
CA ALA A 374 -0.90 5.02 13.69
C ALA A 374 -1.39 5.86 12.51
N PHE A 375 -0.58 6.83 12.07
CA PHE A 375 -0.86 7.68 10.92
C PHE A 375 -0.64 6.96 9.59
N THR A 376 0.43 6.16 9.46
CA THR A 376 0.80 5.48 8.20
C THR A 376 -0.20 4.41 7.74
N PRO A 377 -0.67 3.44 8.55
CA PRO A 377 -1.55 2.40 8.02
C PRO A 377 -2.93 2.96 7.67
N SER A 378 -3.47 3.91 8.43
CA SER A 378 -4.78 4.48 8.05
C SER A 378 -4.71 5.25 6.75
N PHE A 379 -3.59 5.92 6.45
CA PHE A 379 -3.42 6.60 5.18
C PHE A 379 -3.30 5.64 3.98
N PHE A 380 -2.57 4.53 4.14
CA PHE A 380 -2.38 3.56 3.06
C PHE A 380 -3.58 2.62 2.87
N PHE A 381 -4.42 2.45 3.89
CA PHE A 381 -5.47 1.44 3.92
C PHE A 381 -6.91 1.95 4.07
N LEU A 382 -7.13 3.24 4.39
CA LEU A 382 -8.44 3.88 4.38
C LEU A 382 -8.53 4.88 3.21
N PRO A 383 -9.74 5.19 2.69
CA PRO A 383 -9.90 6.29 1.75
C PRO A 383 -9.35 7.60 2.36
N LEU A 384 -8.58 8.34 1.55
CA LEU A 384 -7.82 9.56 1.86
C LEU A 384 -8.58 10.69 2.59
N GLN A 385 -9.89 10.57 2.77
CA GLN A 385 -10.76 11.67 3.16
C GLN A 385 -10.85 11.90 4.68
N GLU A 386 -10.36 10.98 5.52
CA GLU A 386 -10.60 11.04 6.97
C GLU A 386 -9.36 11.37 7.84
N VAL A 387 -8.14 11.44 7.30
CA VAL A 387 -6.94 11.24 8.15
C VAL A 387 -5.98 12.45 8.27
N THR A 388 -6.05 13.49 7.43
CA THR A 388 -5.11 14.63 7.56
C THR A 388 -5.57 15.93 6.91
N SER A 389 -5.24 17.06 7.55
CA SER A 389 -5.49 18.42 7.06
C SER A 389 -4.39 18.94 6.11
N GLN A 390 -3.39 18.13 5.77
CA GLN A 390 -2.35 18.49 4.80
C GLN A 390 -2.71 17.92 3.42
N PRO A 391 -2.50 18.68 2.32
CA PRO A 391 -2.64 18.15 0.97
C PRO A 391 -1.56 17.08 0.76
N VAL A 392 -1.95 15.81 0.89
CA VAL A 392 -1.02 14.69 0.72
C VAL A 392 -0.91 14.34 -0.76
N MET A 393 0.32 14.32 -1.25
CA MET A 393 0.63 13.96 -2.63
C MET A 393 0.58 12.44 -2.79
N GLY A 394 -0.11 11.95 -3.83
CA GLY A 394 -0.30 10.51 -4.07
C GLY A 394 0.98 9.75 -4.47
N PHE A 395 1.95 10.46 -5.06
CA PHE A 395 3.24 9.89 -5.47
C PHE A 395 4.22 9.64 -4.32
N ASP A 396 4.10 10.38 -3.21
CA ASP A 396 4.96 10.24 -2.04
C ASP A 396 4.23 10.77 -0.79
N PRO A 397 3.32 9.98 -0.22
CA PRO A 397 2.35 10.50 0.74
C PRO A 397 2.95 10.81 2.11
N LEU A 398 3.93 10.04 2.56
CA LEU A 398 4.52 10.15 3.89
C LEU A 398 6.03 9.91 3.80
N PRO A 399 6.81 10.92 3.36
CA PRO A 399 8.25 10.81 3.33
C PRO A 399 8.82 10.63 4.74
N PRO A 400 9.80 9.71 4.94
CA PRO A 400 10.45 9.58 6.23
C PRO A 400 11.27 10.84 6.54
N LEU A 401 11.33 11.22 7.82
CA LEU A 401 12.02 12.43 8.28
C LEU A 401 13.52 12.40 8.00
N ASP A 402 14.11 11.21 7.92
CA ASP A 402 15.51 10.93 7.62
C ASP A 402 15.74 10.57 6.14
N SER A 403 14.94 11.13 5.23
CA SER A 403 15.05 10.91 3.79
C SER A 403 16.47 11.22 3.25
N ILE A 404 17.01 10.31 2.43
CA ILE A 404 18.30 10.45 1.75
C ILE A 404 18.04 10.95 0.33
N ILE A 405 18.24 12.25 0.10
CA ILE A 405 17.97 12.89 -1.19
C ILE A 405 19.21 12.79 -2.09
N SER A 406 19.09 12.11 -3.23
CA SER A 406 20.21 11.93 -4.17
C SER A 406 20.44 13.13 -5.10
N TYR A 407 19.40 13.89 -5.41
CA TYR A 407 19.48 15.11 -6.21
C TYR A 407 18.46 16.15 -5.76
N THR A 408 18.85 17.42 -5.80
CA THR A 408 17.99 18.53 -5.40
C THR A 408 17.55 19.31 -6.62
N ARG A 409 16.29 19.72 -6.59
CA ARG A 409 15.70 20.59 -7.61
C ARG A 409 16.41 21.95 -7.61
N PRO A 410 16.82 22.49 -8.77
CA PRO A 410 17.39 23.84 -8.86
C PRO A 410 16.44 24.90 -8.30
N GLU A 411 16.99 25.89 -7.59
CA GLU A 411 16.21 27.04 -7.10
C GLU A 411 15.64 27.83 -8.29
N ARG A 412 14.34 28.15 -8.21
CA ARG A 412 13.69 29.01 -9.20
C ARG A 412 14.21 30.43 -9.02
N TYR A 413 14.93 30.96 -10.00
CA TYR A 413 15.16 32.40 -10.11
C TYR A 413 13.83 33.07 -10.51
N PHE A 414 13.02 33.43 -9.52
CA PHE A 414 11.87 34.29 -9.76
C PHE A 414 12.37 35.73 -9.98
N LEU A 415 12.17 36.26 -11.18
CA LEU A 415 12.42 37.67 -11.52
C LEU A 415 11.36 38.63 -10.94
N HIS A 416 10.59 38.26 -9.91
CA HIS A 416 9.59 39.14 -9.30
C HIS A 416 9.49 38.97 -7.76
N PRO A 417 9.74 40.01 -6.93
CA PRO A 417 9.87 39.89 -5.46
C PRO A 417 8.55 39.84 -4.67
N TRP A 418 7.40 39.60 -5.29
CA TRP A 418 6.09 39.92 -4.69
C TRP A 418 5.15 38.74 -4.45
N PHE A 419 5.64 37.57 -4.02
CA PHE A 419 4.73 36.57 -3.43
C PHE A 419 5.46 35.75 -2.35
N PRO A 420 5.27 36.05 -1.05
CA PRO A 420 5.59 35.08 -0.01
C PRO A 420 4.66 33.88 -0.17
N ARG A 421 5.22 32.67 -0.04
CA ARG A 421 4.48 31.40 0.02
C ARG A 421 3.22 31.53 0.91
N CYS A 422 2.04 31.62 0.31
CA CYS A 422 0.80 31.90 1.03
C CYS A 422 0.23 30.65 1.69
N THR A 423 0.62 30.38 2.94
CA THR A 423 -0.13 29.53 3.87
C THR A 423 -1.61 29.91 3.99
N LEU A 424 -1.94 31.18 3.72
CA LEU A 424 -3.30 31.69 3.63
C LEU A 424 -4.10 31.14 2.44
N SER A 425 -3.47 30.86 1.29
CA SER A 425 -4.22 30.33 0.13
C SER A 425 -4.65 28.88 0.38
N LEU A 426 -3.85 28.12 1.11
CA LEU A 426 -4.19 26.78 1.59
C LEU A 426 -5.35 26.81 2.60
N PHE A 427 -5.35 27.81 3.51
CA PHE A 427 -6.45 28.01 4.45
C PHE A 427 -7.77 28.33 3.73
N PHE A 428 -7.77 29.29 2.79
CA PHE A 428 -9.00 29.65 2.08
C PHE A 428 -9.48 28.57 1.09
N ARG A 429 -8.57 27.78 0.50
CA ARG A 429 -8.96 26.61 -0.29
C ARG A 429 -9.51 25.45 0.53
N SER A 430 -9.14 25.33 1.81
CA SER A 430 -9.73 24.34 2.71
C SER A 430 -11.19 24.67 3.07
N LEU A 431 -11.56 25.96 3.02
CA LEU A 431 -12.92 26.45 3.29
C LEU A 431 -13.76 26.60 2.01
N LEU A 432 -13.10 26.91 0.88
CA LEU A 432 -13.72 27.12 -0.42
C LEU A 432 -12.89 26.39 -1.49
N PRO A 433 -13.32 25.21 -1.96
CA PRO A 433 -12.56 24.39 -2.90
C PRO A 433 -12.17 25.11 -4.21
N ASN A 434 -12.89 26.16 -4.60
CA ASN A 434 -12.64 26.96 -5.81
C ASN A 434 -11.92 28.30 -5.55
N PHE A 435 -11.36 28.54 -4.37
CA PHE A 435 -10.64 29.78 -4.11
C PHE A 435 -9.32 29.83 -4.88
N ASN A 436 -9.24 30.71 -5.88
CA ASN A 436 -8.02 31.01 -6.62
C ASN A 436 -7.68 32.49 -6.44
N LEU A 437 -6.54 32.79 -5.81
CA LEU A 437 -6.04 34.16 -5.64
C LEU A 437 -5.57 34.78 -6.98
N GLN A 438 -5.51 33.97 -8.03
CA GLN A 438 -5.19 34.38 -9.39
C GLN A 438 -6.48 34.68 -10.17
N GLY A 439 -7.26 35.65 -9.68
CA GLY A 439 -8.35 36.27 -10.44
C GLY A 439 -7.79 37.46 -11.21
N ASP A 440 -7.79 37.35 -12.53
CA ASP A 440 -7.30 38.35 -13.47
C ASP A 440 -7.98 39.71 -13.23
N VAL A 441 -7.18 40.78 -13.19
CA VAL A 441 -7.69 42.15 -13.19
C VAL A 441 -8.24 42.42 -14.58
N ARG A 442 -9.55 42.24 -14.79
CA ARG A 442 -10.24 42.84 -15.93
C ARG A 442 -11.60 43.38 -15.52
N HIS A 443 -11.77 44.64 -15.88
CA HIS A 443 -12.96 45.46 -15.81
C HIS A 443 -14.05 44.90 -16.75
N ASP A 444 -15.28 44.86 -16.24
CA ASP A 444 -16.57 45.15 -16.91
C ASP A 444 -17.67 44.08 -16.80
N GLY A 445 -18.81 44.55 -16.26
CA GLY A 445 -20.16 44.34 -16.81
C GLY A 445 -20.84 42.98 -16.68
N GLU A 446 -21.76 42.90 -15.72
CA GLU A 446 -23.09 42.24 -15.77
C GLU A 446 -23.23 40.80 -16.35
N GLU A 447 -23.55 39.86 -15.45
CA GLU A 447 -24.73 38.95 -15.48
C GLU A 447 -24.41 37.58 -14.85
N GLU A 448 -24.93 37.37 -13.64
CA GLU A 448 -25.11 36.06 -13.02
C GLU A 448 -26.36 35.38 -13.61
N ALA A 449 -26.18 34.24 -14.30
CA ALA A 449 -27.04 33.05 -14.23
C ALA A 449 -26.74 32.09 -15.41
N GLY A 450 -25.75 31.19 -15.27
CA GLY A 450 -25.50 30.18 -16.31
C GLY A 450 -24.34 29.21 -16.08
N ALA A 451 -23.42 29.53 -15.16
CA ALA A 451 -22.15 28.82 -15.01
C ALA A 451 -22.26 27.31 -14.69
N GLY A 452 -23.35 26.85 -14.09
CA GLY A 452 -23.55 25.43 -13.75
C GLY A 452 -23.92 24.54 -14.94
N GLN A 453 -24.61 25.08 -15.96
CA GLN A 453 -25.02 24.32 -17.15
C GLN A 453 -23.91 24.30 -18.22
N ASP A 454 -23.17 25.40 -18.37
CA ASP A 454 -22.04 25.47 -19.30
C ASP A 454 -20.85 24.59 -18.88
N LEU A 455 -20.61 24.42 -17.58
CA LEU A 455 -19.53 23.57 -17.09
C LEU A 455 -19.81 22.07 -17.37
N ASN A 456 -21.04 21.62 -17.12
CA ASN A 456 -21.45 20.25 -17.43
C ASN A 456 -21.51 19.98 -18.94
N GLN A 457 -21.87 20.98 -19.74
CA GLN A 457 -21.80 20.87 -21.20
C GLN A 457 -20.34 20.87 -21.70
N GLY A 458 -19.45 21.64 -21.08
CA GLY A 458 -18.01 21.66 -21.37
C GLY A 458 -17.33 20.33 -21.08
N VAL A 459 -17.61 19.73 -19.91
CA VAL A 459 -17.08 18.40 -19.52
C VAL A 459 -17.63 17.30 -20.43
N ASN A 460 -18.93 17.32 -20.76
CA ASN A 460 -19.51 16.33 -21.67
C ASN A 460 -19.01 16.48 -23.12
N ARG A 461 -18.77 17.70 -23.60
CA ARG A 461 -18.16 17.95 -24.93
C ARG A 461 -16.70 17.53 -24.96
N LEU A 462 -15.94 17.74 -23.89
CA LEU A 462 -14.55 17.31 -23.77
C LEU A 462 -14.45 15.77 -23.71
N MET A 463 -15.34 15.11 -22.98
CA MET A 463 -15.42 13.65 -22.89
C MET A 463 -15.87 13.02 -24.21
N ALA A 464 -16.75 13.67 -24.96
CA ALA A 464 -17.10 13.27 -26.32
C ALA A 464 -15.91 13.44 -27.27
N ALA A 465 -15.19 14.56 -27.21
CA ALA A 465 -13.99 14.79 -28.00
C ALA A 465 -12.85 13.83 -27.67
N MET A 466 -12.68 13.43 -26.40
CA MET A 466 -11.71 12.41 -25.99
C MET A 466 -12.09 11.01 -26.47
N ARG A 467 -13.37 10.64 -26.47
CA ARG A 467 -13.82 9.35 -27.05
C ARG A 467 -13.63 9.30 -28.56
N ASP A 468 -13.93 10.41 -29.24
CA ASP A 468 -13.80 10.49 -30.71
C ASP A 468 -12.32 10.53 -31.13
N MET A 469 -11.46 11.20 -30.35
CA MET A 469 -10.01 11.21 -30.56
C MET A 469 -9.40 9.83 -30.31
N LEU A 470 -9.87 9.08 -29.31
CA LEU A 470 -9.41 7.72 -29.02
C LEU A 470 -9.94 6.68 -30.01
N ALA A 471 -11.14 6.90 -30.58
CA ALA A 471 -11.73 6.03 -31.60
C ALA A 471 -11.04 6.19 -32.99
N ASN A 472 -10.49 7.37 -33.28
CA ASN A 472 -9.82 7.68 -34.56
C ASN A 472 -8.29 7.49 -34.54
N ILE A 473 -7.72 6.87 -33.51
CA ILE A 473 -6.31 6.44 -33.53
C ILE A 473 -6.19 5.19 -34.41
N GLN A 474 -6.28 5.37 -35.73
CA GLN A 474 -5.68 4.43 -36.67
C GLN A 474 -4.21 4.78 -36.76
N PHE A 475 -3.35 3.84 -36.36
CA PHE A 475 -1.92 3.92 -36.56
C PHE A 475 -1.62 3.94 -38.07
N GLN A 476 -1.43 5.12 -38.65
CA GLN A 476 -0.84 5.23 -39.99
C GLN A 476 0.62 4.80 -39.90
N GLU A 477 0.99 3.75 -40.64
CA GLU A 477 2.39 3.46 -40.93
C GLU A 477 2.98 4.65 -41.73
N PRO A 478 4.22 5.09 -41.42
CA PRO A 478 4.84 6.19 -42.14
C PRO A 478 5.04 5.82 -43.61
N PRO A 479 4.92 6.79 -44.55
CA PRO A 479 5.12 6.54 -45.96
C PRO A 479 6.56 6.05 -46.21
N ARG A 480 6.69 5.02 -47.04
CA ARG A 480 7.97 4.59 -47.59
C ARG A 480 8.47 5.69 -48.52
N ASP A 481 9.64 6.25 -48.22
CA ASP A 481 10.42 6.99 -49.21
C ASP A 481 10.93 6.01 -50.26
N ASP A 482 10.12 5.81 -51.30
CA ASP A 482 10.60 5.35 -52.61
C ASP A 482 11.03 6.60 -53.38
N ASN A 483 12.30 6.98 -53.24
CA ASN A 483 12.92 7.91 -54.19
C ASN A 483 13.82 7.10 -55.13
N PRO A 484 13.43 6.92 -56.40
CA PRO A 484 14.27 6.31 -57.40
C PRO A 484 15.15 7.38 -58.09
N GLU A 485 16.23 6.90 -58.69
CA GLU A 485 17.05 7.50 -59.76
C GLU A 485 18.29 8.32 -59.37
N GLY A 486 19.42 7.88 -59.94
CA GLY A 486 20.58 8.71 -60.18
C GLY A 486 21.91 7.95 -60.28
N ASP A 487 22.04 7.00 -61.21
CA ASP A 487 23.35 6.56 -61.68
C ASP A 487 24.17 7.77 -62.17
N GLY A 488 25.44 7.85 -61.76
CA GLY A 488 26.40 8.85 -62.22
C GLY A 488 27.80 8.52 -61.74
N ASP A 489 28.59 7.91 -62.63
CA ASP A 489 29.99 7.49 -62.50
C ASP A 489 30.96 8.54 -61.91
N TRP A 490 32.07 8.01 -61.37
CA TRP A 490 33.49 8.39 -61.57
C TRP A 490 34.32 8.41 -60.28
N ASP A 491 35.31 7.49 -60.30
CA ASP A 491 36.50 7.22 -59.45
C ASP A 491 36.37 6.56 -58.08
#